data_AF-A0A1D8GFA9-F1
#
_entry.id   AF-A0A1D8GFA9-F1
#
_cell.length_a   1.000
_cell.length_b   1.000
_cell.length_c   1.000
_cell.angle_alpha   90.00
_cell.angle_beta   90.00
_cell.angle_gamma   90.00
#
_symmetry.space_group_name_H-M   'P 1'
#
loop_
_entity.id
_entity.type
_entity.pdbx_description
1 polymer ?
#
loop_
_entity_poly.entity_id
_entity_poly.type
_entity_poly.pdbx_seq_one_letter_code
_entity_poly.pdbx_strand_id
1 'polypeptide(L)'
;MKVGLIRHFEVDLPLKKNLSSNEFAEWVKRYNSFKVKTREIEINSTEWDKCYSSDLPRAMETANYLFKGKIHKTELIREVPLGPIITTKFKIHQRSIEKLGNHRQNDSVPLLCRTD
;
A
#
# COMPACT_ATOMS: atom_id res chain seq x y z
N MET A 1 4.28 -23.59 -12.79
CA MET A 1 4.35 -22.54 -11.75
C MET A 1 4.91 -21.21 -12.27
N LYS A 2 4.06 -20.19 -12.36
CA LYS A 2 4.43 -18.76 -12.47
C LYS A 2 3.88 -18.02 -11.25
N VAL A 3 4.53 -16.94 -10.85
CA VAL A 3 4.11 -16.10 -9.72
C VAL A 3 4.10 -14.63 -10.16
N GLY A 4 2.95 -13.98 -10.06
CA GLY A 4 2.77 -12.55 -10.25
C GLY A 4 2.89 -11.81 -8.91
N LEU A 5 3.57 -10.66 -8.94
CA LEU A 5 3.75 -9.75 -7.81
C LEU A 5 3.20 -8.37 -8.20
N ILE A 6 2.10 -7.93 -7.58
CA ILE A 6 1.48 -6.63 -7.91
C ILE A 6 1.43 -5.74 -6.67
N ARG A 7 1.95 -4.53 -6.75
CA ARG A 7 1.80 -3.54 -5.68
C ARG A 7 0.38 -2.96 -5.67
N HIS A 8 -0.14 -2.64 -4.48
CA HIS A 8 -1.42 -1.95 -4.34
C HIS A 8 -1.46 -0.65 -5.18
N PHE A 9 -2.64 -0.25 -5.63
CA PHE A 9 -2.87 1.02 -6.32
C PHE A 9 -2.62 2.23 -5.40
N GLU A 10 -2.31 3.39 -5.98
CA GLU A 10 -2.09 4.63 -5.23
C GLU A 10 -3.31 5.00 -4.39
N VAL A 11 -3.13 5.28 -3.10
CA VAL A 11 -4.21 5.76 -2.23
C VAL A 11 -4.55 7.20 -2.58
N ASP A 12 -5.82 7.55 -2.72
CA ASP A 12 -6.27 8.88 -3.13
C ASP A 12 -6.24 9.93 -1.99
N LEU A 13 -5.10 10.02 -1.31
CA LEU A 13 -4.91 10.91 -0.17
C LEU A 13 -3.64 11.76 -0.35
N PRO A 14 -3.75 13.04 -0.74
CA PRO A 14 -2.58 13.91 -0.86
C PRO A 14 -1.93 14.17 0.51
N LEU A 15 -0.60 14.26 0.51
CA LEU A 15 0.21 14.63 1.69
C LEU A 15 0.62 16.10 1.61
N LYS A 16 0.62 16.79 2.75
CA LYS A 16 1.06 18.19 2.86
C LYS A 16 2.59 18.27 2.83
N LYS A 17 3.14 19.20 2.04
CA LYS A 17 4.59 19.44 1.96
C LYS A 17 5.24 19.76 3.31
N ASN A 18 4.55 20.51 4.16
CA ASN A 18 5.01 20.87 5.51
C ASN A 18 3.95 20.48 6.53
N LEU A 19 4.35 19.75 7.56
CA LEU A 19 3.47 19.26 8.63
C LEU A 19 4.27 18.97 9.89
N SER A 20 3.58 18.77 11.01
CA SER A 20 4.13 18.28 12.28
C SER A 20 4.02 16.76 12.40
N SER A 21 4.69 16.15 13.38
CA SER A 21 4.65 14.69 13.59
C SER A 21 3.23 14.17 13.90
N ASN A 22 2.42 14.98 14.57
CA ASN A 22 1.02 14.68 14.86
C ASN A 22 0.18 14.70 13.58
N GLU A 23 0.32 15.75 12.74
CA GLU A 23 -0.35 15.83 11.44
C GLU A 23 0.05 14.67 10.51
N PHE A 24 1.31 14.20 10.56
CA PHE A 24 1.73 13.02 9.81
C PHE A 24 1.10 11.74 10.36
N ALA A 25 1.06 11.55 11.68
CA ALA A 25 0.41 10.39 12.29
C ALA A 25 -1.10 10.33 12.00
N GLU A 26 -1.79 11.47 11.99
CA GLU A 26 -3.19 11.59 11.55
C GLU A 26 -3.35 11.28 10.05
N TRP A 27 -2.45 11.77 9.21
CA TRP A 27 -2.45 11.44 7.79
C TRP A 27 -2.24 9.94 7.56
N VAL A 28 -1.33 9.27 8.28
CA VAL A 28 -1.12 7.81 8.20
C VAL A 28 -2.39 7.04 8.61
N LYS A 29 -3.06 7.45 9.70
CA LYS A 29 -4.34 6.83 10.11
C LYS A 29 -5.37 6.87 8.98
N ARG A 30 -5.50 8.03 8.32
CA ARG A 30 -6.37 8.20 7.16
C ARG A 30 -5.91 7.37 5.96
N TYR A 31 -4.62 7.37 5.64
CA TYR A 31 -4.03 6.62 4.53
C TYR A 31 -4.33 5.13 4.61
N ASN A 32 -4.27 4.54 5.81
CA ASN A 32 -4.57 3.13 6.02
C ASN A 32 -6.06 2.76 5.83
N SER A 33 -6.98 3.72 5.83
CA SER A 33 -8.43 3.50 5.66
C SER A 33 -9.02 4.15 4.41
N PHE A 34 -8.20 4.82 3.57
CA PHE A 34 -8.68 5.56 2.40
C PHE A 34 -8.68 4.67 1.14
N LYS A 35 -9.51 5.04 0.16
CA LYS A 35 -9.67 4.31 -1.10
C LYS A 35 -8.46 4.46 -2.02
N VAL A 36 -8.27 3.50 -2.91
CA VAL A 36 -7.26 3.58 -3.97
C VAL A 36 -7.80 4.16 -5.28
N LYS A 37 -6.92 4.79 -6.05
CA LYS A 37 -7.13 5.16 -7.45
C LYS A 37 -7.01 3.91 -8.32
N THR A 38 -8.13 3.25 -8.60
CA THR A 38 -8.18 2.19 -9.60
C THR A 38 -7.74 2.74 -10.95
N ARG A 39 -6.86 2.00 -11.63
CA ARG A 39 -6.47 2.26 -13.02
C ARG A 39 -6.49 0.95 -13.79
N GLU A 40 -6.79 1.04 -15.07
CA GLU A 40 -6.57 -0.07 -15.98
C GLU A 40 -5.08 -0.36 -16.06
N ILE A 41 -4.73 -1.64 -15.96
CA ILE A 41 -3.39 -2.16 -16.22
C ILE A 41 -3.52 -3.47 -16.96
N GLU A 42 -2.73 -3.62 -18.02
CA GLU A 42 -2.64 -4.88 -18.76
C GLU A 42 -1.94 -5.91 -17.88
N ILE A 43 -2.73 -6.86 -17.36
CA ILE A 43 -2.24 -8.04 -16.67
C ILE A 43 -2.93 -9.23 -17.33
N ASN A 44 -2.14 -10.22 -17.76
CA ASN A 44 -2.66 -11.53 -18.14
C ASN A 44 -2.99 -12.34 -16.88
N SER A 45 -4.00 -11.89 -16.12
CA SER A 45 -4.43 -12.51 -14.86
C SER A 45 -5.26 -13.78 -15.06
N THR A 46 -5.63 -14.06 -16.31
CA THR A 46 -6.32 -15.27 -16.78
C THR A 46 -5.56 -16.58 -16.53
N GLU A 47 -4.26 -16.52 -16.26
CA GLU A 47 -3.46 -17.68 -15.84
C GLU A 47 -3.43 -17.89 -14.30
N TRP A 48 -4.08 -17.07 -13.47
CA TRP A 48 -3.97 -17.18 -12.01
C TRP A 48 -5.15 -17.89 -11.36
N ASP A 49 -4.86 -18.93 -10.57
CA ASP A 49 -5.85 -19.73 -9.86
C ASP A 49 -5.99 -19.28 -8.38
N LYS A 50 -4.92 -18.71 -7.82
CA LYS A 50 -4.83 -18.30 -6.41
C LYS A 50 -4.28 -16.88 -6.30
N CYS A 51 -4.89 -16.07 -5.44
CA CYS A 51 -4.42 -14.74 -5.08
C CYS A 51 -4.32 -14.61 -3.55
N TYR A 52 -3.19 -14.11 -3.06
CA TYR A 52 -3.01 -13.73 -1.65
C TYR A 52 -2.81 -12.22 -1.54
N SER A 53 -3.41 -11.61 -0.52
CA SER A 53 -3.33 -10.18 -0.23
C SER A 53 -3.07 -9.94 1.24
N SER A 54 -2.43 -8.83 1.58
CA SER A 54 -2.42 -8.35 2.96
C SER A 54 -3.83 -7.96 3.41
N ASP A 55 -4.03 -7.86 4.71
CA ASP A 55 -5.30 -7.42 5.30
C ASP A 55 -5.58 -5.92 5.17
N LEU A 56 -4.61 -5.15 4.67
CA LEU A 56 -4.71 -3.70 4.51
C LEU A 56 -5.75 -3.34 3.43
N PRO A 57 -6.66 -2.38 3.68
CA PRO A 57 -7.74 -2.03 2.75
C PRO A 57 -7.26 -1.76 1.31
N ARG A 58 -6.17 -1.01 1.15
CA ARG A 58 -5.57 -0.70 -0.18
C ARG A 58 -5.15 -1.94 -0.97
N ALA A 59 -4.61 -2.96 -0.30
CA ALA A 59 -4.19 -4.20 -0.93
C ALA A 59 -5.42 -5.04 -1.31
N MET A 60 -6.38 -5.18 -0.39
CA MET A 60 -7.64 -5.86 -0.66
C MET A 60 -8.45 -5.21 -1.80
N GLU A 61 -8.54 -3.87 -1.86
CA GLU A 61 -9.25 -3.16 -2.92
C GLU A 61 -8.58 -3.40 -4.29
N THR A 62 -7.25 -3.35 -4.34
CA THR A 62 -6.47 -3.69 -5.55
C THR A 62 -6.66 -5.16 -5.96
N ALA A 63 -6.67 -6.09 -4.99
CA ALA A 63 -6.87 -7.51 -5.23
C ALA A 63 -8.25 -7.79 -5.86
N ASN A 64 -9.32 -7.25 -5.28
CA ASN A 64 -10.70 -7.41 -5.77
C ASN A 64 -10.90 -6.79 -7.16
N TYR A 65 -10.18 -5.72 -7.49
CA TYR A 65 -10.22 -5.13 -8.83
C TYR A 65 -9.62 -6.07 -9.88
N LEU A 66 -8.42 -6.61 -9.61
CA LEU A 66 -7.60 -7.36 -10.57
C LEU A 66 -7.87 -8.86 -10.64
N PHE A 67 -8.38 -9.46 -9.56
CA PHE A 67 -8.61 -10.90 -9.43
C PHE A 67 -10.09 -11.19 -9.15
N LYS A 68 -10.71 -12.05 -9.98
CA LYS A 68 -12.14 -12.39 -9.86
C LYS A 68 -12.43 -13.62 -8.99
N GLY A 69 -11.40 -14.35 -8.59
CA GLY A 69 -11.52 -15.52 -7.71
C GLY A 69 -11.43 -15.19 -6.21
N LYS A 70 -11.30 -16.23 -5.39
CA LYS A 70 -11.15 -16.09 -3.93
C LYS A 70 -9.78 -15.53 -3.55
N ILE A 71 -9.77 -14.40 -2.83
CA ILE A 71 -8.54 -13.79 -2.28
C ILE A 71 -8.26 -14.35 -0.89
N HIS A 72 -7.05 -14.87 -0.70
CA HIS A 72 -6.54 -15.36 0.57
C HIS A 72 -5.86 -14.22 1.35
N LYS A 73 -6.63 -13.61 2.25
CA LYS A 73 -6.18 -12.55 3.16
C LYS A 73 -5.18 -13.12 4.18
N THR A 74 -3.99 -12.52 4.32
CA THR A 74 -2.98 -12.93 5.32
C THR A 74 -2.17 -11.76 5.85
N GLU A 75 -1.92 -11.75 7.15
CA GLU A 75 -1.16 -10.70 7.83
C GLU A 75 0.36 -10.80 7.59
N LEU A 76 0.83 -11.96 7.14
CA LEU A 76 2.25 -12.27 6.92
C LEU A 76 2.92 -11.41 5.84
N ILE A 77 2.11 -10.81 4.96
CA ILE A 77 2.55 -9.90 3.91
C ILE A 77 2.07 -8.46 4.18
N ARG A 78 1.91 -8.03 5.44
CA ARG A 78 1.65 -6.61 5.75
C ARG A 78 2.87 -5.73 5.45
N GLU A 79 2.60 -4.50 5.00
CA GLU A 79 3.64 -3.47 4.84
C GLU A 79 4.15 -3.03 6.21
N VAL A 80 5.40 -2.57 6.27
CA VAL A 80 5.94 -1.94 7.48
C VAL A 80 5.08 -0.72 7.83
N PRO A 81 4.58 -0.58 9.07
CA PRO A 81 3.75 0.56 9.45
C PRO A 81 4.46 1.90 9.24
N LEU A 82 3.76 2.83 8.58
CA LEU A 82 4.21 4.22 8.43
C LEU A 82 4.10 4.93 9.79
N GLY A 83 5.06 5.82 10.07
CA GLY A 83 5.08 6.60 11.31
C GLY A 83 6.16 7.69 11.28
N PRO A 84 6.01 8.76 12.06
CA PRO A 84 6.98 9.86 12.09
C PRO A 84 8.29 9.39 12.73
N ILE A 85 9.45 9.66 12.11
CA ILE A 85 10.76 9.31 12.70
C ILE A 85 11.22 10.25 13.81
N ILE A 86 10.82 11.51 13.72
CA ILE A 86 11.11 12.52 14.73
C ILE A 86 9.82 13.08 15.30
N THR A 87 9.81 13.32 16.61
CA THR A 87 8.69 13.91 17.35
C THR A 87 8.92 15.40 17.51
N THR A 88 8.32 16.20 16.64
CA THR A 88 8.39 17.65 16.65
C THR A 88 7.01 18.29 16.61
N LYS A 89 6.85 19.38 17.37
CA LYS A 89 5.68 20.26 17.33
C LYS A 89 5.76 21.27 16.18
N PHE A 90 6.96 21.52 15.65
CA PHE A 90 7.17 22.42 14.52
C PHE A 90 6.78 21.75 13.21
N LYS A 91 6.25 22.55 12.28
CA LYS A 91 6.01 22.06 10.91
C LYS A 91 7.31 22.11 10.13
N ILE A 92 7.71 20.97 9.60
CA ILE A 92 8.91 20.83 8.76
C ILE A 92 8.54 20.07 7.49
N HIS A 93 9.46 20.03 6.53
CA HIS A 93 9.23 19.36 5.26
C HIS A 93 8.92 17.87 5.47
N GLN A 94 7.95 17.33 4.73
CA GLN A 94 7.43 15.97 4.93
C GLN A 94 8.53 14.89 4.92
N ARG A 95 9.52 15.02 4.02
CA ARG A 95 10.70 14.12 3.92
C ARG A 95 11.59 14.08 5.17
N SER A 96 11.44 15.04 6.09
CA SER A 96 12.16 15.09 7.37
C SER A 96 11.39 14.42 8.51
N ILE A 97 10.09 14.14 8.32
CA ILE A 97 9.23 13.40 9.26
C ILE A 97 9.00 11.97 8.78
N GLU A 98 8.88 11.79 7.47
CA GLU A 98 8.94 10.49 6.80
C GLU A 98 10.28 9.82 7.12
N LYS A 99 10.25 8.51 7.36
CA LYS A 99 11.45 7.72 7.58
C LYS A 99 12.31 7.74 6.33
N LEU A 100 13.61 8.01 6.48
CA LEU A 100 14.65 7.57 5.54
C LEU A 100 14.81 6.04 5.60
N GLY A 101 13.73 5.31 5.34
CA GLY A 101 13.84 4.17 4.45
C GLY A 101 14.10 4.71 3.05
N ASN A 102 14.58 3.86 2.15
CA ASN A 102 14.94 4.26 0.78
C ASN A 102 13.68 4.41 -0.10
N HIS A 103 12.68 5.12 0.43
CA HIS A 103 11.31 5.20 -0.06
C HIS A 103 11.19 6.17 -1.25
N ARG A 104 11.67 5.67 -2.40
CA ARG A 104 10.79 5.70 -3.59
C ARG A 104 9.46 5.04 -3.21
N GLN A 105 8.44 5.17 -4.04
CA GLN A 105 7.17 4.43 -3.89
C GLN A 105 7.35 2.93 -4.19
N ASN A 106 8.25 2.28 -3.44
CA ASN A 106 8.83 0.95 -3.66
C ASN A 106 8.59 0.02 -2.46
N ASP A 107 7.81 0.48 -1.49
CA ASP A 107 7.24 -0.32 -0.41
C ASP A 107 6.36 -1.40 -1.00
N SER A 108 6.99 -2.56 -1.17
CA SER A 108 6.48 -3.66 -1.94
C SER A 108 5.86 -4.66 -0.99
N VAL A 109 4.54 -4.54 -0.81
CA VAL A 109 3.74 -5.72 -0.55
C VAL A 109 3.11 -6.15 -1.87
N PRO A 110 3.51 -7.32 -2.38
CA PRO A 110 2.89 -7.89 -3.55
C PRO A 110 1.58 -8.58 -3.16
N LEU A 111 0.53 -8.29 -3.92
CA LEU A 111 -0.46 -9.31 -4.24
C LEU A 111 0.30 -10.47 -4.87
N LEU A 112 0.26 -11.63 -4.21
CA LEU A 112 0.91 -12.85 -4.66
C LEU A 112 -0.13 -13.65 -5.43
N CYS A 113 -0.11 -13.54 -6.76
CA CYS A 113 -0.97 -14.32 -7.63
C CYS A 113 -0.17 -15.49 -8.21
N ARG A 114 -0.75 -16.70 -8.27
CA ARG A 114 -0.06 -17.90 -8.74
C ARG A 114 -0.95 -18.74 -9.65
N THR A 115 -0.31 -19.28 -10.70
CA THR A 115 -0.73 -20.49 -11.44
C THR A 115 -0.08 -21.71 -10.81
N ASP A 116 -0.81 -22.80 -10.61
CA ASP A 116 -0.20 -24.02 -10.07
C ASP A 116 0.93 -24.58 -10.97
#